data_AF-A0A255TTX1-F1
#
_entry.id   AF-A0A255TTX1-F1
#
_cell.length_a   1.000
_cell.length_b   1.000
_cell.length_c   1.000
_cell.angle_alpha   90.00
_cell.angle_beta   90.00
_cell.angle_gamma   90.00
#
_symmetry.space_group_name_H-M   'P 1'
#
loop_
_entity.id
_entity.type
_entity.pdbx_description
1 polymer ?
#
loop_
_entity_poly.entity_id
_entity_poly.type
_entity_poly.pdbx_seq_one_letter_code
_entity_poly.pdbx_strand_id
1 'polypeptide(L)'
;MNKKSYIWGVLLLFLTIFVLGACLSYDGSITLPVITIDWKYIKDVSDCCCCGGGNLWAAISSIASLVMGFLAFLAWRQSIKSRLYTSFENLYSSLLAQQRNLFESSCVSQTLLKPNPTLTILINRTDFHFNIEVDQSVTTNFCRCYSNIAKACSGQTFDFPTISKIWDDFGSQLVYRANFLNCFKFLYNIIDTIEASELSDRDKALYMERTQALLNQDELFCYYINLIVSTGGYNQKHLATLRTYNFFKDLVNSDLYKEILHNSIASSLKQMMSNES
;
A
#
# COMPACT_ATOMS: atom_id res chain seq x y z
N MET A 1 -12.95 10.09 -17.72
CA MET A 1 -13.01 10.65 -19.09
C MET A 1 -13.98 9.82 -19.91
N ASN A 2 -15.02 10.45 -20.46
CA ASN A 2 -16.10 9.75 -21.16
C ASN A 2 -15.57 9.21 -22.50
N LYS A 3 -15.69 7.90 -22.76
CA LYS A 3 -15.17 7.23 -23.99
C LYS A 3 -15.60 7.96 -25.28
N LYS A 4 -16.77 8.60 -25.25
CA LYS A 4 -17.29 9.43 -26.34
C LYS A 4 -16.38 10.60 -26.71
N SER A 5 -15.72 11.24 -25.74
CA SER A 5 -14.85 12.41 -25.98
C SER A 5 -13.52 12.02 -26.64
N TYR A 6 -12.97 10.84 -26.34
CA TYR A 6 -11.81 10.28 -27.02
C TYR A 6 -12.13 9.93 -28.48
N ILE A 7 -13.29 9.28 -28.70
CA ILE A 7 -13.75 8.93 -30.05
C ILE A 7 -13.94 10.19 -30.91
N TRP A 8 -14.56 11.24 -30.36
CA TRP A 8 -14.71 12.52 -31.06
C TRP A 8 -13.37 13.18 -31.38
N GLY A 9 -12.40 13.15 -30.46
CA GLY A 9 -11.05 13.68 -30.71
C GLY A 9 -10.31 12.94 -31.83
N VAL A 10 -10.41 11.60 -31.85
CA VAL A 10 -9.82 10.77 -32.91
C VAL A 10 -10.54 11.01 -34.26
N LEU A 11 -11.87 11.12 -34.26
CA LEU A 11 -12.66 11.42 -35.46
C LEU A 11 -12.30 12.78 -36.05
N LEU A 12 -12.13 13.79 -35.20
CA LEU A 12 -11.77 15.14 -35.62
C LEU A 12 -10.36 15.17 -36.22
N LEU A 13 -9.42 14.40 -35.66
CA LEU A 13 -8.05 14.24 -36.15
C LEU A 13 -8.00 13.50 -37.50
N PHE A 14 -8.81 12.45 -37.68
CA PHE A 14 -8.95 11.80 -39.00
C PHE A 14 -9.59 12.72 -40.03
N LEU A 15 -10.53 13.57 -39.64
CA LEU A 15 -11.18 14.54 -40.53
C LEU A 15 -10.21 15.64 -40.97
N THR A 16 -9.33 16.12 -40.08
CA THR A 16 -8.24 17.04 -40.46
C THR A 16 -7.22 16.39 -41.38
N ILE A 17 -6.83 15.12 -41.13
CA ILE A 17 -5.91 14.38 -42.02
C ILE A 17 -6.54 14.14 -43.39
N PHE A 18 -7.85 13.84 -43.45
CA PHE A 18 -8.56 13.61 -44.70
C PHE A 18 -8.68 14.89 -45.53
N VAL A 19 -8.93 16.04 -44.88
CA VAL A 19 -8.91 17.36 -45.53
C VAL A 19 -7.49 17.71 -46.01
N LEU A 20 -6.45 17.41 -45.21
CA LEU A 20 -5.04 17.55 -45.60
C LEU A 20 -4.68 16.67 -46.81
N GLY A 21 -5.12 15.40 -46.84
CA GLY A 21 -4.88 14.48 -47.97
C GLY A 21 -5.62 14.86 -49.25
N ALA A 22 -6.84 15.39 -49.12
CA ALA A 22 -7.59 15.94 -50.25
C ALA A 22 -6.95 17.22 -50.81
N CYS A 23 -6.34 18.05 -49.96
CA CYS A 23 -5.59 19.23 -50.38
C CYS A 23 -4.18 18.92 -50.93
N LEU A 24 -3.56 17.80 -50.51
CA LEU A 24 -2.24 17.34 -50.96
C LEU A 24 -2.28 16.50 -52.25
N SER A 25 -3.46 16.27 -52.85
CA SER A 25 -3.58 15.56 -54.13
C SER A 25 -3.27 16.43 -55.36
N TYR A 26 -2.71 17.62 -55.15
CA TYR A 26 -2.09 18.45 -56.18
C TYR A 26 -0.60 18.64 -55.82
N ASP A 27 0.26 18.04 -56.64
CA ASP A 27 1.73 18.04 -56.61
C ASP A 27 2.44 17.37 -55.42
N GLY A 28 2.95 16.16 -55.72
CA GLY A 28 3.73 15.34 -54.82
C GLY A 28 5.13 15.87 -54.56
N SER A 29 5.48 16.07 -53.29
CA SER A 29 6.65 15.47 -52.65
C SER A 29 6.58 15.78 -51.13
N ILE A 30 6.77 14.78 -50.28
CA ILE A 30 6.79 14.97 -48.82
C ILE A 30 8.24 14.81 -48.36
N THR A 31 8.81 15.88 -47.80
CA THR A 31 9.94 15.79 -46.87
C THR A 31 9.42 16.09 -45.47
N LEU A 32 9.58 15.13 -44.56
CA LEU A 32 9.20 15.23 -43.15
C LEU A 32 10.24 16.08 -42.39
N PRO A 33 9.86 17.13 -41.65
CA PRO A 33 10.81 17.84 -40.80
C PRO A 33 10.97 17.10 -39.47
N VAL A 34 12.21 16.72 -39.16
CA VAL A 34 12.66 16.38 -37.81
C VAL A 34 12.98 17.71 -37.11
N ILE A 35 12.30 18.01 -36.01
CA ILE A 35 12.59 19.22 -35.20
C ILE A 35 13.11 18.77 -33.83
N THR A 36 14.41 18.95 -33.62
CA THR A 36 15.05 19.01 -32.29
C THR A 36 14.88 20.40 -31.71
N ILE A 37 14.30 20.52 -30.51
CA ILE A 37 14.06 21.81 -29.84
C ILE A 37 15.27 22.15 -28.97
N ASP A 38 16.07 23.12 -29.39
CA ASP A 38 17.11 23.74 -28.57
C ASP A 38 16.69 25.19 -28.23
N TRP A 39 16.67 25.54 -26.94
CA TRP A 39 16.08 26.78 -26.40
C TRP A 39 16.97 28.01 -26.61
N LYS A 40 17.32 28.34 -27.87
CA LYS A 40 18.10 29.54 -28.17
C LYS A 40 17.61 30.23 -29.44
N TYR A 41 16.96 31.38 -29.23
CA TYR A 41 16.58 32.40 -30.21
C TYR A 41 15.56 31.98 -31.29
N ILE A 42 14.30 32.41 -31.10
CA ILE A 42 13.35 32.56 -32.21
C ILE A 42 13.73 33.86 -32.92
N LYS A 43 14.37 33.76 -34.08
CA LYS A 43 14.52 34.87 -35.04
C LYS A 43 13.38 34.80 -36.04
N ASP A 44 12.58 35.86 -36.03
CA ASP A 44 11.63 36.36 -37.03
C ASP A 44 11.03 35.41 -38.08
N VAL A 45 9.72 35.17 -37.93
CA VAL A 45 8.81 34.66 -38.97
C VAL A 45 8.38 35.83 -39.86
N SER A 46 9.31 36.50 -40.55
CA SER A 46 8.97 37.63 -41.45
C SER A 46 9.21 37.38 -42.94
N ASP A 47 9.78 36.25 -43.36
CA ASP A 47 10.14 36.04 -44.78
C ASP A 47 9.27 35.02 -45.54
N CYS A 48 8.13 34.59 -44.99
CA CYS A 48 7.25 33.62 -45.65
C CYS A 48 6.05 34.26 -46.38
N CYS A 49 6.20 35.50 -46.88
CA CYS A 49 5.12 36.31 -47.48
C CYS A 49 5.39 36.78 -48.92
N CYS A 50 5.91 35.91 -49.79
CA CYS A 50 5.89 36.18 -51.24
C CYS A 50 5.36 34.96 -52.01
N CYS A 51 4.22 35.15 -52.69
CA CYS A 51 3.48 34.21 -53.56
C CYS A 51 2.36 33.40 -52.90
N GLY A 52 1.13 33.92 -52.91
CA GLY A 52 -0.16 33.21 -53.07
C GLY A 52 -0.63 32.15 -52.06
N GLY A 53 0.24 31.57 -51.22
CA GLY A 53 -0.05 30.43 -50.34
C GLY A 53 0.23 30.65 -48.84
N GLY A 54 0.68 31.85 -48.45
CA GLY A 54 1.09 32.16 -47.07
C GLY A 54 -0.01 32.01 -46.01
N ASN A 55 -1.28 32.20 -46.39
CA ASN A 55 -2.41 32.10 -45.45
C ASN A 55 -2.72 30.64 -45.07
N LEU A 56 -2.53 29.69 -45.99
CA LEU A 56 -2.75 28.26 -45.72
C LEU A 56 -1.62 27.72 -44.84
N TRP A 57 -0.38 28.11 -45.11
CA TRP A 57 0.76 27.69 -44.31
C TRP A 57 0.71 28.25 -42.88
N ALA A 58 0.29 29.51 -42.72
CA ALA A 58 0.02 30.10 -41.41
C ALA A 58 -1.12 29.38 -40.65
N ALA A 59 -2.18 28.95 -41.36
CA ALA A 59 -3.25 28.16 -40.77
C ALA A 59 -2.77 26.76 -40.33
N ILE A 60 -1.98 26.07 -41.16
CA ILE A 60 -1.39 24.77 -40.81
C ILE A 60 -0.44 24.90 -39.60
N SER A 61 0.42 25.92 -39.61
CA SER A 61 1.35 26.19 -38.50
C SER A 61 0.61 26.50 -37.19
N SER A 62 -0.48 27.26 -37.24
CA SER A 62 -1.28 27.57 -36.04
C SER A 62 -2.01 26.34 -35.49
N ILE A 63 -2.57 25.47 -36.36
CA ILE A 63 -3.18 24.20 -35.94
C ILE A 63 -2.12 23.26 -35.34
N ALA A 64 -0.96 23.12 -35.97
CA ALA A 64 0.14 22.31 -35.45
C ALA A 64 0.62 22.81 -34.09
N SER A 65 0.73 24.13 -33.92
CA SER A 65 1.11 24.74 -32.64
C SER A 65 0.06 24.48 -31.55
N LEU A 66 -1.23 24.51 -31.89
CA LEU A 66 -2.33 24.18 -30.96
C LEU A 66 -2.29 22.71 -30.55
N VAL A 67 -2.05 21.79 -31.50
CA VAL A 67 -1.87 20.36 -31.22
C VAL A 67 -0.65 20.13 -30.32
N MET A 68 0.48 20.77 -30.60
CA MET A 68 1.67 20.68 -29.74
C MET A 68 1.43 21.24 -28.35
N GLY A 69 0.74 22.37 -28.21
CA GLY A 69 0.34 22.92 -26.92
C GLY A 69 -0.57 21.97 -26.14
N PHE A 70 -1.51 21.31 -26.80
CA PHE A 70 -2.38 20.31 -26.19
C PHE A 70 -1.61 19.07 -25.73
N LEU A 71 -0.69 18.55 -26.55
CA LEU A 71 0.18 17.44 -26.18
C LEU A 71 1.12 17.81 -25.03
N ALA A 72 1.69 19.01 -25.03
CA ALA A 72 2.53 19.51 -23.94
C ALA A 72 1.73 19.63 -22.63
N PHE A 73 0.47 20.06 -22.69
CA PHE A 73 -0.43 20.08 -21.53
C PHE A 73 -0.72 18.67 -21.00
N LEU A 74 -0.98 17.70 -21.88
CA LEU A 74 -1.17 16.30 -21.47
C LEU A 74 0.11 15.72 -20.85
N ALA A 75 1.27 15.99 -21.44
CA ALA A 75 2.56 15.55 -20.93
C ALA A 75 2.88 16.19 -19.57
N TRP A 76 2.58 17.48 -19.38
CA TRP A 76 2.73 18.18 -18.10
C TRP A 76 1.82 17.57 -17.03
N ARG A 77 0.54 17.33 -17.35
CA ARG A 77 -0.40 16.67 -16.43
C ARG A 77 0.07 15.26 -16.05
N GLN A 78 0.60 14.51 -17.02
CA GLN A 78 1.17 13.18 -16.77
C GLN A 78 2.45 13.27 -15.93
N SER A 79 3.28 14.30 -16.13
CA SER A 79 4.48 14.55 -15.32
C SER A 79 4.15 14.82 -13.86
N ILE A 80 3.12 15.64 -13.57
CA ILE A 80 2.65 15.86 -12.19
C ILE A 80 2.21 14.54 -11.55
N LYS A 81 1.39 13.77 -12.27
CA LYS A 81 0.96 12.44 -11.78
C LYS A 81 2.17 11.55 -11.50
N SER A 82 3.12 11.45 -12.44
CA SER A 82 4.33 10.64 -12.28
C SER A 82 5.16 11.08 -11.07
N ARG A 83 5.33 12.39 -10.84
CA ARG A 83 6.07 12.90 -9.69
C ARG A 83 5.43 12.50 -8.36
N LEU A 84 4.10 12.60 -8.25
CA LEU A 84 3.37 12.17 -7.07
C LEU A 84 3.58 10.67 -6.81
N TYR A 85 3.43 9.82 -7.83
CA TYR A 85 3.68 8.38 -7.71
C TYR A 85 5.12 8.06 -7.31
N THR A 86 6.11 8.66 -7.97
CA THR A 86 7.52 8.45 -7.62
C THR A 86 7.83 8.92 -6.20
N SER A 87 7.26 10.05 -5.77
CA SER A 87 7.44 10.56 -4.41
C SER A 87 6.86 9.61 -3.36
N PHE A 88 5.68 9.04 -3.63
CA PHE A 88 5.06 8.04 -2.76
C PHE A 88 5.86 6.74 -2.74
N GLU A 89 6.29 6.22 -3.89
CA GLU A 89 7.11 4.99 -3.96
C GLU A 89 8.42 5.13 -3.18
N ASN A 90 9.07 6.30 -3.25
CA ASN A 90 10.28 6.56 -2.47
C ASN A 90 9.99 6.57 -0.96
N LEU A 91 8.91 7.24 -0.53
CA LEU A 91 8.47 7.27 0.86
C LEU A 91 8.12 5.87 1.35
N TYR A 92 7.30 5.13 0.59
CA TYR A 92 6.88 3.77 0.90
C TYR A 92 8.08 2.82 1.01
N SER A 93 9.02 2.89 0.07
CA SER A 93 10.25 2.09 0.12
C SER A 93 11.10 2.40 1.35
N SER A 94 11.22 3.68 1.72
CA SER A 94 11.92 4.10 2.94
C SER A 94 11.22 3.56 4.20
N LEU A 95 9.89 3.63 4.26
CA LEU A 95 9.12 3.09 5.37
C LEU A 95 9.30 1.57 5.46
N LEU A 96 9.19 0.84 4.36
CA LEU A 96 9.40 -0.61 4.35
C LEU A 96 10.81 -1.01 4.80
N ALA A 97 11.83 -0.30 4.34
CA ALA A 97 13.21 -0.56 4.77
C ALA A 97 13.37 -0.33 6.27
N GLN A 98 12.78 0.74 6.81
CA GLN A 98 12.79 1.02 8.24
C GLN A 98 12.01 -0.04 9.04
N GLN A 99 10.87 -0.50 8.54
CA GLN A 99 10.12 -1.60 9.14
C GLN A 99 10.98 -2.86 9.24
N ARG A 100 11.60 -3.29 8.14
CA ARG A 100 12.49 -4.46 8.17
C ARG A 100 13.62 -4.30 9.16
N ASN A 101 14.26 -3.14 9.17
CA ASN A 101 15.34 -2.87 10.12
C ASN A 101 14.85 -2.96 11.57
N LEU A 102 13.65 -2.45 11.89
CA LEU A 102 13.08 -2.58 13.23
C LEU A 102 12.83 -4.04 13.63
N PHE A 103 12.28 -4.85 12.73
CA PHE A 103 12.03 -6.27 12.99
C PHE A 103 13.35 -7.08 13.06
N GLU A 104 14.30 -6.85 12.15
CA GLU A 104 15.54 -7.63 12.03
C GLU A 104 16.66 -7.18 12.98
N SER A 105 16.84 -5.87 13.23
CA SER A 105 18.01 -5.33 13.92
C SER A 105 17.76 -4.93 15.37
N SER A 106 16.50 -4.64 15.73
CA SER A 106 16.21 -3.84 16.94
C SER A 106 15.27 -4.53 17.93
N CYS A 107 14.27 -5.28 17.46
CA CYS A 107 13.06 -5.51 18.27
C CYS A 107 12.49 -6.93 18.28
N VAL A 108 12.94 -7.86 17.43
CA VAL A 108 12.44 -9.26 17.41
C VAL A 108 13.57 -10.29 17.52
N SER A 109 14.77 -9.94 17.06
CA SER A 109 16.01 -10.72 17.22
C SER A 109 16.81 -10.35 18.49
N GLN A 110 16.68 -9.10 18.98
CA GLN A 110 17.44 -8.56 20.12
C GLN A 110 16.60 -8.19 21.35
N THR A 111 15.28 -8.32 21.30
CA THR A 111 14.41 -8.23 22.49
C THR A 111 14.68 -9.44 23.35
N LEU A 112 15.74 -9.33 24.14
CA LEU A 112 16.08 -10.30 25.16
C LEU A 112 14.88 -10.46 26.07
N LEU A 113 14.52 -11.71 26.30
CA LEU A 113 13.64 -12.07 27.39
C LEU A 113 14.38 -11.81 28.69
N LYS A 114 13.66 -11.52 29.77
CA LYS A 114 14.27 -11.50 31.10
C LYS A 114 14.95 -12.86 31.36
N PRO A 115 16.10 -12.90 32.07
CA PRO A 115 16.75 -14.16 32.41
C PRO A 115 15.80 -15.05 33.21
N ASN A 116 15.74 -16.35 32.86
CA ASN A 116 14.75 -17.33 33.35
C ASN A 116 13.29 -16.86 33.18
N PRO A 117 12.82 -16.62 31.94
CA PRO A 117 11.47 -16.15 31.71
C PRO A 117 10.48 -17.28 31.95
N THR A 118 9.96 -17.37 33.17
CA THR A 118 8.79 -18.20 33.49
C THR A 118 7.55 -17.34 33.36
N LEU A 119 6.78 -17.60 32.30
CA LEU A 119 5.49 -16.97 32.13
C LEU A 119 4.44 -17.82 32.85
N THR A 120 3.83 -17.24 33.88
CA THR A 120 2.67 -17.83 34.58
C THR A 120 1.44 -17.02 34.21
N ILE A 121 0.54 -17.63 33.44
CA ILE A 121 -0.74 -17.00 33.06
C ILE A 121 -1.86 -17.73 33.77
N LEU A 122 -2.67 -16.98 34.52
CA LEU A 122 -3.87 -17.50 35.16
C LEU A 122 -5.10 -17.18 34.31
N ILE A 123 -5.70 -18.19 33.68
CA ILE A 123 -6.97 -18.07 32.94
C ILE A 123 -7.98 -18.99 33.60
N ASN A 124 -9.14 -18.45 33.98
CA ASN A 124 -10.24 -19.23 34.57
C ASN A 124 -9.80 -20.15 35.74
N ARG A 125 -8.88 -19.66 36.58
CA ARG A 125 -8.28 -20.38 37.73
C ARG A 125 -7.36 -21.55 37.37
N THR A 126 -6.96 -21.66 36.11
CA THR A 126 -5.93 -22.59 35.64
C THR A 126 -4.62 -21.84 35.44
N ASP A 127 -3.55 -22.33 36.06
CA ASP A 127 -2.21 -21.81 35.90
C ASP A 127 -1.52 -22.46 34.70
N PHE A 128 -1.01 -21.63 33.80
CA PHE A 128 -0.21 -22.06 32.67
C PHE A 128 1.22 -21.60 32.85
N HIS A 129 2.17 -22.54 32.87
CA HIS A 129 3.59 -22.26 32.95
C HIS A 129 4.26 -22.52 31.61
N PHE A 130 4.93 -21.50 31.08
CA PHE A 130 5.67 -21.59 29.82
C PHE A 130 7.14 -21.22 30.01
N ASN A 131 8.00 -22.10 29.50
CA ASN A 131 9.40 -21.79 29.29
C ASN A 131 9.53 -21.10 27.93
N ILE A 132 10.07 -19.90 27.92
CA ILE A 132 10.29 -19.16 26.68
C ILE A 132 11.66 -19.58 26.11
N GLU A 133 11.69 -19.95 24.82
CA GLU A 133 12.93 -20.39 24.16
C GLU A 133 13.76 -19.18 23.75
N VAL A 134 15.03 -19.17 24.17
CA VAL A 134 15.93 -18.02 23.99
C VAL A 134 16.38 -17.87 22.53
N ASP A 135 16.39 -18.96 21.76
CA ASP A 135 16.85 -18.97 20.36
C ASP A 135 15.74 -18.67 19.34
N GLN A 136 14.50 -18.48 19.81
CA GLN A 136 13.35 -18.17 18.95
C GLN A 136 12.99 -16.70 18.99
N SER A 137 12.43 -16.23 17.87
CA SER A 137 11.90 -14.87 17.76
C SER A 137 10.83 -14.61 18.82
N VAL A 138 10.70 -13.35 19.27
CA VAL A 138 9.69 -12.97 20.28
C VAL A 138 8.26 -13.23 19.78
N THR A 139 8.00 -13.02 18.48
CA THR A 139 6.69 -13.27 17.87
C THR A 139 6.36 -14.76 17.86
N THR A 140 7.31 -15.63 17.49
CA THR A 140 7.14 -17.09 17.56
C THR A 140 6.89 -17.57 18.98
N ASN A 141 7.64 -17.05 19.95
CA ASN A 141 7.45 -17.37 21.36
C ASN A 141 6.06 -16.98 21.88
N PHE A 142 5.57 -15.79 21.52
CA PHE A 142 4.22 -15.36 21.84
C PHE A 142 3.18 -16.30 21.20
N CYS A 143 3.30 -16.56 19.90
CA CYS A 143 2.35 -17.39 19.16
C CYS A 143 2.27 -18.81 19.73
N ARG A 144 3.41 -19.38 20.12
CA ARG A 144 3.47 -20.69 20.78
C ARG A 144 2.80 -20.68 22.14
N CYS A 145 3.07 -19.66 22.97
CA CYS A 145 2.40 -19.50 24.26
C CYS A 145 0.87 -19.43 24.07
N TYR A 146 0.41 -18.54 23.18
CA TYR A 146 -1.01 -18.38 22.89
C TYR A 146 -1.64 -19.69 22.40
N SER A 147 -0.97 -20.40 21.49
CA SER A 147 -1.44 -21.67 20.94
C SER A 147 -1.58 -22.75 22.02
N ASN A 148 -0.63 -22.84 22.95
CA ASN A 148 -0.69 -23.81 24.03
C ASN A 148 -1.82 -23.51 25.01
N ILE A 149 -2.04 -22.24 25.34
CA ILE A 149 -3.18 -21.81 26.15
C ILE A 149 -4.49 -22.16 25.45
N ALA A 150 -4.62 -21.81 24.16
CA ALA A 150 -5.80 -22.09 23.36
C ALA A 150 -6.13 -23.59 23.31
N LYS A 151 -5.12 -24.44 23.13
CA LYS A 151 -5.27 -25.91 23.15
C LYS A 151 -5.68 -26.44 24.51
N ALA A 152 -5.09 -25.93 25.59
CA ALA A 152 -5.41 -26.38 26.93
C ALA A 152 -6.80 -25.90 27.40
N CYS A 153 -7.26 -24.75 26.92
CA CYS A 153 -8.61 -24.23 27.11
C CYS A 153 -9.57 -24.60 25.96
N SER A 154 -9.32 -25.73 25.26
CA SER A 154 -10.12 -26.16 24.11
C SER A 154 -11.62 -26.09 24.39
N GLY A 155 -12.36 -25.44 23.49
CA GLY A 155 -13.81 -25.21 23.61
C GLY A 155 -14.19 -23.90 24.30
N GLN A 156 -13.21 -23.11 24.79
CA GLN A 156 -13.44 -21.76 25.30
C GLN A 156 -12.96 -20.73 24.27
N THR A 157 -13.74 -19.66 24.11
CA THR A 157 -13.31 -18.47 23.36
C THR A 157 -12.80 -17.43 24.34
N PHE A 158 -11.73 -16.74 23.96
CA PHE A 158 -11.12 -15.66 24.70
C PHE A 158 -11.74 -14.34 24.27
N ASP A 159 -12.29 -13.64 25.25
CA ASP A 159 -12.79 -12.28 25.11
C ASP A 159 -11.63 -11.26 25.21
N PHE A 160 -11.95 -9.98 25.03
CA PHE A 160 -10.96 -8.91 25.08
C PHE A 160 -10.16 -8.90 26.40
N PRO A 161 -10.78 -8.96 27.61
CA PRO A 161 -10.03 -9.01 28.86
C PRO A 161 -9.04 -10.18 28.93
N THR A 162 -9.43 -11.37 28.47
CA THR A 162 -8.56 -12.55 28.47
C THR A 162 -7.37 -12.36 27.52
N ILE A 163 -7.62 -11.93 26.29
CA ILE A 163 -6.57 -11.67 25.29
C ILE A 163 -5.62 -10.56 25.77
N SER A 164 -6.15 -9.46 26.33
CA SER A 164 -5.35 -8.37 26.88
C SER A 164 -4.45 -8.86 28.00
N LYS A 165 -4.98 -9.70 28.90
CA LYS A 165 -4.20 -10.29 29.99
C LYS A 165 -3.05 -11.16 29.46
N ILE A 166 -3.32 -12.05 28.51
CA ILE A 166 -2.28 -12.90 27.89
C ILE A 166 -1.19 -12.03 27.25
N TRP A 167 -1.57 -10.98 26.53
CA TRP A 167 -0.64 -10.06 25.88
C TRP A 167 0.20 -9.25 26.88
N ASP A 168 -0.42 -8.74 27.95
CA ASP A 168 0.26 -7.98 28.99
C ASP A 168 1.21 -8.86 29.83
N ASP A 169 0.76 -10.05 30.21
CA ASP A 169 1.56 -11.02 30.97
C ASP A 169 2.79 -11.43 30.15
N PHE A 170 2.63 -11.73 28.85
CA PHE A 170 3.76 -12.00 27.96
C PHE A 170 4.67 -10.77 27.80
N GLY A 171 4.09 -9.60 27.54
CA GLY A 171 4.82 -8.35 27.39
C GLY A 171 5.65 -7.95 28.61
N SER A 172 5.24 -8.38 29.80
CA SER A 172 5.98 -8.18 31.06
C SER A 172 7.31 -8.94 31.12
N GLN A 173 7.47 -10.00 30.32
CA GLN A 173 8.68 -10.83 30.23
C GLN A 173 9.71 -10.26 29.26
N LEU A 174 9.34 -9.25 28.45
CA LEU A 174 10.24 -8.60 27.51
C LEU A 174 11.10 -7.55 28.22
N VAL A 175 12.42 -7.56 28.00
CA VAL A 175 13.31 -6.50 28.52
C VAL A 175 12.98 -5.16 27.88
N TYR A 176 12.66 -5.14 26.58
CA TYR A 176 12.32 -3.93 25.82
C TYR A 176 10.91 -3.99 25.23
N ARG A 177 9.88 -4.07 26.09
CA ARG A 177 8.47 -4.08 25.66
C ARG A 177 8.11 -2.93 24.70
N ALA A 178 8.62 -1.73 24.96
CA ALA A 178 8.34 -0.55 24.14
C ALA A 178 8.83 -0.73 22.69
N ASN A 179 10.01 -1.34 22.51
CA ASN A 179 10.59 -1.60 21.19
C ASN A 179 9.74 -2.59 20.39
N PHE A 180 9.27 -3.66 21.04
CA PHE A 180 8.35 -4.63 20.45
C PHE A 180 7.02 -3.98 20.02
N LEU A 181 6.41 -3.16 20.87
CA LEU A 181 5.16 -2.44 20.53
C LEU A 181 5.36 -1.39 19.43
N ASN A 182 6.54 -0.76 19.37
CA ASN A 182 6.86 0.22 18.34
C ASN A 182 6.89 -0.40 16.94
N CYS A 183 7.22 -1.69 16.79
CA CYS A 183 7.13 -2.38 15.50
C CYS A 183 5.71 -2.36 14.93
N PHE A 184 4.72 -2.70 15.76
CA PHE A 184 3.32 -2.69 15.35
C PHE A 184 2.77 -1.28 15.16
N LYS A 185 3.22 -0.31 15.96
CA LYS A 185 2.91 1.11 15.75
C LYS A 185 3.45 1.61 14.40
N PHE A 186 4.63 1.17 14.01
CA PHE A 186 5.22 1.53 12.73
C PHE A 186 4.44 0.90 11.56
N LEU A 187 4.06 -0.36 11.67
CA LEU A 187 3.18 -1.03 10.70
C LEU A 187 1.82 -0.31 10.57
N TYR A 188 1.20 0.07 11.68
CA TYR A 188 -0.02 0.88 11.71
C TYR A 188 0.16 2.18 10.91
N ASN A 189 1.28 2.89 11.11
CA ASN A 189 1.57 4.13 10.39
C ASN A 189 1.78 3.92 8.89
N ILE A 190 2.38 2.81 8.45
CA ILE A 190 2.51 2.47 7.03
C ILE A 190 1.12 2.34 6.40
N ILE A 191 0.24 1.58 7.05
CA ILE A 191 -1.12 1.32 6.58
C ILE A 191 -1.92 2.62 6.51
N ASP A 192 -1.85 3.46 7.54
CA ASP A 192 -2.49 4.77 7.55
C ASP A 192 -1.93 5.70 6.45
N THR A 193 -0.64 5.62 6.17
CA THR A 193 0.01 6.41 5.11
C THR A 193 -0.46 5.98 3.71
N ILE A 194 -0.59 4.67 3.47
CA ILE A 194 -1.16 4.14 2.23
C ILE A 194 -2.60 4.63 2.08
N GLU A 195 -3.41 4.54 3.13
CA GLU A 195 -4.82 4.92 3.08
C GLU A 195 -5.02 6.43 2.87
N ALA A 196 -4.19 7.27 3.50
CA ALA A 196 -4.23 8.73 3.35
C ALA A 196 -3.67 9.23 2.00
N SER A 197 -3.01 8.37 1.23
CA SER A 197 -2.43 8.76 -0.05
C SER A 197 -3.48 9.08 -1.13
N GLU A 198 -3.10 9.88 -2.12
CA GLU A 198 -3.91 10.21 -3.31
C GLU A 198 -3.93 9.07 -4.36
N LEU A 199 -3.44 7.88 -4.00
CA LEU A 199 -3.42 6.72 -4.87
C LEU A 199 -4.85 6.24 -5.18
N SER A 200 -4.99 5.53 -6.30
CA SER A 200 -6.24 4.84 -6.60
C SER A 200 -6.45 3.66 -5.64
N ASP A 201 -7.70 3.28 -5.37
CA ASP A 201 -8.02 2.14 -4.48
C ASP A 201 -7.33 0.84 -4.93
N ARG A 202 -7.16 0.65 -6.24
CA ARG A 202 -6.40 -0.47 -6.81
C ARG A 202 -4.93 -0.44 -6.39
N ASP A 203 -4.30 0.73 -6.48
CA ASP A 203 -2.89 0.87 -6.10
C ASP A 203 -2.75 0.70 -4.58
N LYS A 204 -3.64 1.29 -3.78
CA LYS A 204 -3.67 1.11 -2.32
C LYS A 204 -3.76 -0.37 -1.93
N ALA A 205 -4.68 -1.11 -2.54
CA ALA A 205 -4.82 -2.55 -2.32
C ALA A 205 -3.52 -3.31 -2.59
N LEU A 206 -2.81 -2.95 -3.67
CA LEU A 206 -1.54 -3.57 -4.04
C LEU A 206 -0.43 -3.24 -3.02
N TYR A 207 -0.37 -2.01 -2.48
CA TYR A 207 0.57 -1.69 -1.40
C TYR A 207 0.21 -2.36 -0.08
N MET A 208 -1.08 -2.54 0.23
CA MET A 208 -1.53 -3.31 1.40
C MET A 208 -1.09 -4.77 1.29
N GLU A 209 -1.30 -5.40 0.13
CA GLU A 209 -0.86 -6.77 -0.17
C GLU A 209 0.66 -6.92 -0.04
N ARG A 210 1.43 -5.97 -0.60
CA ARG A 210 2.90 -5.95 -0.44
C ARG A 210 3.32 -5.83 1.02
N THR A 211 2.65 -4.96 1.79
CA THR A 211 2.96 -4.74 3.21
C THR A 211 2.65 -6.00 4.03
N GLN A 212 1.53 -6.66 3.75
CA GLN A 212 1.17 -7.95 4.36
C GLN A 212 2.19 -9.04 4.01
N ALA A 213 2.59 -9.17 2.75
CA ALA A 213 3.52 -10.21 2.27
C ALA A 213 4.93 -10.09 2.86
N LEU A 214 5.28 -8.95 3.45
CA LEU A 214 6.56 -8.75 4.14
C LEU A 214 6.56 -9.30 5.57
N LEU A 215 5.39 -9.57 6.13
CA LEU A 215 5.22 -10.12 7.46
C LEU A 215 5.06 -11.63 7.38
N ASN A 216 5.78 -12.36 8.24
CA ASN A 216 5.53 -13.78 8.40
C ASN A 216 4.21 -14.02 9.19
N GLN A 217 3.74 -15.26 9.23
CA GLN A 217 2.45 -15.58 9.84
C GLN A 217 2.42 -15.28 11.35
N ASP A 218 3.54 -15.46 12.06
CA ASP A 218 3.65 -15.15 13.50
C ASP A 218 3.56 -13.65 13.75
N GLU A 219 4.20 -12.84 12.89
CA GLU A 219 4.16 -11.39 12.94
C GLU A 219 2.76 -10.85 12.61
N LEU A 220 2.09 -11.43 11.61
CA LEU A 220 0.70 -11.11 11.29
C LEU A 220 -0.23 -11.44 12.46
N PHE A 221 -0.06 -12.61 13.08
CA PHE A 221 -0.83 -13.01 14.25
C PHE A 221 -0.58 -12.07 15.45
N CYS A 222 0.69 -11.75 15.73
CA CYS A 222 1.03 -10.79 16.79
C CYS A 222 0.46 -9.39 16.51
N TYR A 223 0.51 -8.94 15.26
CA TYR A 223 -0.09 -7.65 14.88
C TYR A 223 -1.59 -7.65 15.09
N TYR A 224 -2.27 -8.73 14.73
CA TYR A 224 -3.69 -8.91 14.95
C TYR A 224 -4.07 -8.85 16.45
N ILE A 225 -3.35 -9.59 17.31
CA ILE A 225 -3.56 -9.51 18.76
C ILE A 225 -3.26 -8.11 19.29
N ASN A 226 -2.17 -7.48 18.84
CA ASN A 226 -1.84 -6.11 19.24
C ASN A 226 -2.94 -5.11 18.84
N LEU A 227 -3.58 -5.27 17.67
CA LEU A 227 -4.72 -4.45 17.27
C LEU A 227 -5.92 -4.65 18.20
N ILE A 228 -6.25 -5.89 18.56
CA ILE A 228 -7.32 -6.16 19.55
C ILE A 228 -7.04 -5.41 20.85
N VAL A 229 -5.82 -5.54 21.39
CA VAL A 229 -5.44 -4.94 22.67
C VAL A 229 -5.39 -3.42 22.60
N SER A 230 -4.71 -2.85 21.60
CA SER A 230 -4.49 -1.40 21.47
C SER A 230 -5.76 -0.61 21.14
N THR A 231 -6.72 -1.25 20.47
CA THR A 231 -7.98 -0.59 20.09
C THR A 231 -9.11 -0.81 21.11
N GLY A 232 -8.83 -1.54 22.19
CA GLY A 232 -9.86 -2.01 23.11
C GLY A 232 -10.87 -2.97 22.47
N GLY A 233 -10.61 -3.43 21.24
CA GLY A 233 -11.58 -4.14 20.40
C GLY A 233 -12.45 -3.25 19.50
N TYR A 234 -12.26 -1.92 19.46
CA TYR A 234 -13.29 -0.99 18.94
C TYR A 234 -12.83 0.13 17.97
N ASN A 235 -11.55 0.26 17.59
CA ASN A 235 -11.13 1.37 16.69
C ASN A 235 -11.61 1.15 15.24
N GLN A 236 -12.78 1.70 14.91
CA GLN A 236 -13.51 1.37 13.69
C GLN A 236 -12.80 1.78 12.40
N LYS A 237 -12.08 2.92 12.37
CA LYS A 237 -11.56 3.45 11.09
C LYS A 237 -10.44 2.58 10.53
N HIS A 238 -9.39 2.35 11.32
CA HIS A 238 -8.26 1.54 10.86
C HIS A 238 -8.68 0.09 10.61
N LEU A 239 -9.53 -0.47 11.48
CA LEU A 239 -10.05 -1.82 11.29
C LEU A 239 -10.91 -1.94 10.01
N ALA A 240 -11.72 -0.92 9.69
CA ALA A 240 -12.46 -0.87 8.43
C ALA A 240 -11.51 -0.83 7.23
N THR A 241 -10.44 -0.04 7.28
CA THR A 241 -9.40 -0.02 6.24
C THR A 241 -8.80 -1.42 6.03
N LEU A 242 -8.35 -2.08 7.10
CA LEU A 242 -7.77 -3.43 7.03
C LEU A 242 -8.75 -4.44 6.42
N ARG A 243 -10.03 -4.33 6.75
CA ARG A 243 -11.10 -5.17 6.22
C ARG A 243 -11.35 -4.89 4.73
N THR A 244 -11.47 -3.62 4.34
CA THR A 244 -11.69 -3.21 2.94
C THR A 244 -10.62 -3.76 2.01
N TYR A 245 -9.36 -3.80 2.46
CA TYR A 245 -8.23 -4.31 1.68
C TYR A 245 -7.86 -5.78 1.97
N ASN A 246 -8.65 -6.51 2.77
CA ASN A 246 -8.39 -7.90 3.17
C ASN A 246 -6.96 -8.14 3.71
N PHE A 247 -6.45 -7.24 4.54
CA PHE A 247 -5.05 -7.26 5.00
C PHE A 247 -4.64 -8.52 5.79
N PHE A 248 -5.59 -9.26 6.35
CA PHE A 248 -5.30 -10.50 7.08
C PHE A 248 -5.59 -11.77 6.28
N LYS A 249 -5.72 -11.67 4.95
CA LYS A 249 -6.07 -12.80 4.08
C LYS A 249 -5.16 -14.01 4.27
N ASP A 250 -3.84 -13.83 4.36
CA ASP A 250 -2.91 -14.95 4.49
C ASP A 250 -2.96 -15.59 5.88
N LEU A 251 -3.28 -14.78 6.90
CA LEU A 251 -3.47 -15.27 8.26
C LEU A 251 -4.76 -16.10 8.39
N VAL A 252 -5.86 -15.64 7.79
CA VAL A 252 -7.15 -16.37 7.77
C VAL A 252 -7.03 -17.70 7.00
N ASN A 253 -6.24 -17.72 5.94
CA ASN A 253 -6.00 -18.91 5.12
C ASN A 253 -4.82 -19.77 5.63
N SER A 254 -4.15 -19.38 6.71
CA SER A 254 -3.02 -20.13 7.27
C SER A 254 -3.48 -21.39 7.98
N ASP A 255 -2.96 -22.55 7.58
CA ASP A 255 -3.19 -23.81 8.30
C ASP A 255 -2.64 -23.79 9.74
N LEU A 256 -1.66 -22.93 10.04
CA LEU A 256 -1.07 -22.81 11.38
C LEU A 256 -2.03 -22.14 12.37
N TYR A 257 -2.71 -21.08 11.93
CA TYR A 257 -3.49 -20.22 12.82
C TYR A 257 -5.00 -20.33 12.63
N LYS A 258 -5.49 -20.90 11.53
CA LYS A 258 -6.92 -21.00 11.23
C LYS A 258 -7.74 -21.59 12.39
N GLU A 259 -7.28 -22.70 12.96
CA GLU A 259 -7.99 -23.32 14.09
C GLU A 259 -8.04 -22.41 15.32
N ILE A 260 -6.92 -21.78 15.67
CA ILE A 260 -6.82 -20.86 16.81
C ILE A 260 -7.71 -19.64 16.58
N LEU A 261 -7.67 -19.04 15.39
CA LEU A 261 -8.47 -17.89 15.01
C LEU A 261 -9.97 -18.21 15.06
N HIS A 262 -10.38 -19.39 14.62
CA HIS A 262 -11.79 -19.79 14.64
C HIS A 262 -12.28 -20.28 16.02
N ASN A 263 -11.44 -20.93 16.82
CA ASN A 263 -11.91 -21.62 18.01
C ASN A 263 -11.59 -20.88 19.32
N SER A 264 -10.50 -20.10 19.36
CA SER A 264 -10.02 -19.47 20.60
C SER A 264 -10.34 -18.00 20.72
N ILE A 265 -10.74 -17.31 19.64
CA ILE A 265 -11.04 -15.87 19.68
C ILE A 265 -12.55 -15.68 19.70
N ALA A 266 -13.06 -14.74 20.50
CA ALA A 266 -14.48 -14.40 20.51
C ALA A 266 -14.94 -13.87 19.14
N SER A 267 -16.15 -14.23 18.70
CA SER A 267 -16.69 -13.82 17.39
C SER A 267 -16.76 -12.30 17.21
N SER A 268 -17.03 -11.55 18.28
CA SER A 268 -17.05 -10.08 18.29
C SER A 268 -15.71 -9.47 17.87
N LEU A 269 -14.60 -10.16 18.14
CA LEU A 269 -13.25 -9.69 17.82
C LEU A 269 -12.81 -10.12 16.41
N LYS A 270 -13.40 -11.20 15.85
CA LYS A 270 -13.08 -11.70 14.50
C LYS A 270 -13.58 -10.80 13.38
N GLN A 271 -14.47 -9.85 13.66
CA GLN A 271 -14.95 -8.89 12.68
C GLN A 271 -13.80 -8.08 12.04
N MET A 272 -12.63 -8.05 12.68
CA MET A 272 -11.42 -7.42 12.16
C MET A 272 -10.77 -8.19 10.99
N MET A 273 -11.09 -9.47 10.80
CA MET A 273 -10.44 -10.37 9.82
C MET A 273 -11.26 -10.65 8.56
N SER A 274 -12.57 -10.39 8.58
CA SER A 274 -13.46 -10.80 7.50
C SER A 274 -14.46 -9.70 7.14
N ASN A 275 -14.76 -9.63 5.84
CA ASN A 275 -15.84 -8.86 5.26
C ASN A 275 -17.17 -9.63 5.22
N GLU A 276 -17.28 -10.74 5.93
CA GLU A 276 -18.54 -11.49 6.07
C GLU A 276 -19.58 -10.66 6.82
N SER A 277 -20.34 -9.91 6.03
CA SER A 277 -21.76 -9.60 6.24
C SER A 277 -22.62 -10.84 6.04
#